data_AF-A0A923SIC9-F1
#
_entry.id   AF-A0A923SIC9-F1
#
_cell.length_a   1.000
_cell.length_b   1.000
_cell.length_c   1.000
_cell.angle_alpha   90.00
_cell.angle_beta   90.00
_cell.angle_gamma   90.00
#
_symmetry.space_group_name_H-M   'P 1'
#
loop_
_entity.id
_entity.type
_entity.pdbx_description
1 polymer ?
#
loop_
_entity_poly.entity_id
_entity_poly.type
_entity_poly.pdbx_seq_one_letter_code
_entity_poly.pdbx_strand_id
1 'polypeptide(L)'
;MKAQQTISKLVIKEKEVYQVGPDNVLLADTLVMHRKASIQFNPELPAFIGVNTAFIGKDCRIVAKGLDGSLRRTGVSGSDGQNGSNIEANMHFETLGSLTIDARGGNGDTGEDGVTELVSTTKTDGDGTYKSAAPVRAAKIGRAGGRGGNGGNVKFTYSTSGLILRFNQYRKQNAIIILQKGGTGGKPGRYGKITGQDGKDGEVKLVNMNLPGNKTE
;
A
#
# COMPACT_ATOMS: atom_id res chain seq x y z
N MET A 1 17.57 2.21 -31.29
CA MET A 1 17.76 1.35 -30.09
C MET A 1 18.95 1.90 -29.33
N LYS A 2 18.78 2.33 -28.07
CA LYS A 2 19.94 2.67 -27.24
C LYS A 2 20.64 1.37 -26.86
N ALA A 3 21.96 1.32 -27.00
CA ALA A 3 22.74 0.17 -26.55
C ALA A 3 22.53 -0.01 -25.04
N GLN A 4 22.14 -1.20 -24.63
CA GLN A 4 21.92 -1.52 -23.23
C GLN A 4 23.27 -1.58 -22.52
N GLN A 5 23.46 -0.70 -21.54
CA GLN A 5 24.76 -0.50 -20.91
C GLN A 5 24.98 -1.55 -19.81
N THR A 6 25.92 -2.47 -20.04
CA THR A 6 26.41 -3.40 -19.01
C THR A 6 27.39 -2.67 -18.10
N ILE A 7 27.22 -2.82 -16.79
CA ILE A 7 28.09 -2.22 -15.78
C ILE A 7 29.17 -3.25 -15.39
N SER A 8 30.44 -2.96 -15.62
CA SER A 8 31.51 -3.92 -15.27
C SER A 8 31.54 -4.26 -13.78
N LYS A 9 31.30 -3.28 -12.90
CA LYS A 9 31.20 -3.51 -11.47
C LYS A 9 30.25 -2.51 -10.81
N LEU A 10 29.23 -3.03 -10.13
CA LEU A 10 28.32 -2.26 -9.29
C LEU A 10 28.58 -2.60 -7.83
N VAL A 11 28.87 -1.59 -7.01
CA VAL A 11 29.04 -1.72 -5.55
C VAL A 11 27.97 -0.87 -4.88
N ILE A 12 27.13 -1.51 -4.06
CA ILE A 12 26.08 -0.85 -3.28
C ILE A 12 26.45 -0.95 -1.81
N LYS A 13 26.70 0.20 -1.18
CA LYS A 13 27.20 0.28 0.19
C LYS A 13 26.15 -0.16 1.21
N GLU A 14 26.58 -0.32 2.46
CA GLU A 14 25.69 -0.76 3.53
C GLU A 14 24.49 0.19 3.67
N LYS A 15 23.28 -0.38 3.66
CA LYS A 15 21.98 0.31 3.70
C LYS A 15 21.70 1.26 2.52
N GLU A 16 22.55 1.30 1.51
CA GLU A 16 22.33 2.10 0.31
C GLU A 16 21.24 1.49 -0.56
N VAL A 17 20.46 2.35 -1.23
CA VAL A 17 19.45 1.96 -2.22
C VAL A 17 19.91 2.39 -3.59
N TYR A 18 20.18 1.42 -4.46
CA TYR A 18 20.46 1.66 -5.87
C TYR A 18 19.14 1.65 -6.65
N GLN A 19 18.79 2.79 -7.26
CA GLN A 19 17.64 2.89 -8.17
C GLN A 19 18.06 2.47 -9.57
N VAL A 20 17.37 1.47 -10.12
CA VAL A 20 17.59 1.03 -11.50
C VAL A 20 17.05 2.08 -12.46
N GLY A 21 17.72 2.25 -13.59
CA GLY A 21 17.32 3.19 -14.63
C GLY A 21 15.92 2.92 -15.20
N PRO A 22 15.41 3.84 -16.04
CA PRO A 22 14.01 3.84 -16.50
C PRO A 22 13.61 2.59 -17.30
N ASP A 23 14.57 1.89 -17.92
CA ASP A 23 14.32 0.66 -18.68
C ASP A 23 14.09 -0.56 -17.76
N ASN A 24 14.28 -0.39 -16.45
CA ASN A 24 14.08 -1.42 -15.43
C ASN A 24 14.94 -2.69 -15.62
N VAL A 25 16.09 -2.52 -16.26
CA VAL A 25 17.07 -3.57 -16.48
C VAL A 25 18.41 -3.22 -15.85
N LEU A 26 18.96 -4.16 -15.08
CA LEU A 26 20.31 -4.10 -14.53
C LEU A 26 21.14 -5.27 -15.06
N LEU A 27 22.16 -4.95 -15.85
CA LEU A 27 23.19 -5.91 -16.28
C LEU A 27 24.52 -5.52 -15.63
N ALA A 28 25.13 -6.43 -14.87
CA ALA A 28 26.43 -6.20 -14.28
C ALA A 28 27.34 -7.43 -14.37
N ASP A 29 28.62 -7.25 -14.67
CA ASP A 29 29.55 -8.38 -14.58
C ASP A 29 29.77 -8.76 -13.12
N THR A 30 30.06 -7.78 -12.27
CA THR A 30 30.20 -7.98 -10.82
C THR A 30 29.22 -7.10 -10.05
N LEU A 31 28.42 -7.72 -9.17
CA LEU A 31 27.58 -7.04 -8.18
C LEU A 31 28.11 -7.29 -6.77
N VAL A 32 28.35 -6.22 -6.02
CA VAL A 32 28.69 -6.28 -4.59
C VAL A 32 27.61 -5.54 -3.81
N MET A 33 26.83 -6.26 -3.02
CA MET A 33 25.83 -5.69 -2.12
C MET A 33 26.29 -5.84 -0.68
N HIS A 34 26.62 -4.74 -0.03
CA HIS A 34 26.93 -4.74 1.40
C HIS A 34 25.67 -4.97 2.25
N ARG A 35 25.85 -5.15 3.56
CA ARG A 35 24.77 -5.44 4.50
C ARG A 35 23.59 -4.49 4.31
N LYS A 36 22.36 -5.02 4.24
CA LYS A 36 21.12 -4.24 4.08
C LYS A 36 21.05 -3.35 2.84
N ALA A 37 21.96 -3.52 1.87
CA ALA A 37 21.87 -2.84 0.58
C ALA A 37 20.60 -3.27 -0.16
N SER A 38 20.05 -2.37 -0.98
CA SER A 38 18.85 -2.63 -1.75
C SER A 38 19.02 -2.20 -3.21
N ILE A 39 18.48 -2.99 -4.13
CA ILE A 39 18.23 -2.60 -5.52
C ILE A 39 16.74 -2.35 -5.64
N GLN A 40 16.36 -1.19 -6.15
CA GLN A 40 14.97 -0.79 -6.33
C GLN A 40 14.67 -0.65 -7.83
N PHE A 41 13.66 -1.39 -8.27
CA PHE A 41 13.10 -1.33 -9.61
C PHE A 41 11.82 -0.49 -9.58
N ASN A 42 11.45 0.05 -10.74
CA ASN A 42 10.14 0.63 -10.98
C ASN A 42 9.07 -0.50 -11.00
N PRO A 43 8.04 -0.45 -10.14
CA PRO A 43 6.98 -1.46 -10.11
C PRO A 43 6.04 -1.44 -11.32
N GLU A 44 6.07 -0.42 -12.18
CA GLU A 44 5.20 -0.32 -13.36
C GLU A 44 5.69 -1.12 -14.56
N LEU A 45 6.98 -1.47 -14.57
CA LEU A 45 7.63 -2.13 -15.70
C LEU A 45 8.16 -3.49 -15.24
N PRO A 46 8.19 -4.53 -16.10
CA PRO A 46 8.90 -5.76 -15.80
C PRO A 46 10.36 -5.47 -15.42
N ALA A 47 10.87 -6.14 -14.38
CA ALA A 47 12.23 -5.96 -13.89
C ALA A 47 13.13 -7.10 -14.39
N PHE A 48 14.32 -6.77 -14.88
CA PHE A 48 15.35 -7.75 -15.21
C PHE A 48 16.66 -7.44 -14.48
N ILE A 49 17.26 -8.47 -13.89
CA ILE A 49 18.61 -8.40 -13.34
C ILE A 49 19.45 -9.58 -13.83
N GLY A 50 20.57 -9.27 -14.50
CA GLY A 50 21.57 -10.24 -14.95
C GLY A 50 22.92 -9.92 -14.32
N VAL A 51 23.47 -10.87 -13.55
CA VAL A 51 24.75 -10.70 -12.84
C VAL A 51 25.64 -11.92 -13.03
N ASN A 52 26.81 -11.71 -13.63
CA ASN A 52 27.78 -12.79 -13.86
C ASN A 52 28.51 -13.23 -12.58
N THR A 53 28.68 -12.35 -11.59
CA THR A 53 29.27 -12.67 -10.29
C THR A 53 28.71 -11.78 -9.19
N ALA A 54 28.14 -12.37 -8.15
CA ALA A 54 27.47 -11.67 -7.07
C ALA A 54 28.11 -11.97 -5.70
N PHE A 55 28.44 -10.89 -4.98
CA PHE A 55 28.85 -10.91 -3.58
C PHE A 55 27.77 -10.22 -2.75
N ILE A 56 26.92 -11.02 -2.11
CA ILE A 56 25.75 -10.51 -1.40
C ILE A 56 25.96 -10.64 0.09
N GLY A 57 25.91 -9.51 0.79
CA GLY A 57 25.96 -9.43 2.25
C GLY A 57 24.67 -9.94 2.93
N LYS A 58 24.51 -9.57 4.20
CA LYS A 58 23.35 -9.97 5.00
C LYS A 58 22.20 -8.97 4.88
N ASP A 59 20.98 -9.49 4.82
CA ASP A 59 19.71 -8.76 4.79
C ASP A 59 19.55 -7.84 3.57
N CYS A 60 20.15 -8.21 2.45
CA CYS A 60 20.07 -7.46 1.19
C CYS A 60 18.71 -7.65 0.51
N ARG A 61 18.32 -6.70 -0.33
CA ARG A 61 17.00 -6.72 -0.99
C ARG A 61 17.06 -6.38 -2.47
N ILE A 62 16.25 -7.05 -3.26
CA ILE A 62 15.85 -6.63 -4.60
C ILE A 62 14.36 -6.35 -4.53
N VAL A 63 13.94 -5.13 -4.83
CA VAL A 63 12.60 -4.65 -4.58
C VAL A 63 11.96 -4.21 -5.89
N ALA A 64 10.85 -4.86 -6.21
CA ALA A 64 9.92 -4.57 -7.30
C ALA A 64 8.48 -4.46 -6.76
N LYS A 65 8.34 -4.22 -5.44
CA LYS A 65 7.07 -4.10 -4.74
C LYS A 65 6.27 -2.90 -5.25
N GLY A 66 4.97 -3.09 -5.46
CA GLY A 66 4.05 -2.00 -5.72
C GLY A 66 3.97 -0.99 -4.57
N LEU A 67 3.75 0.27 -4.91
CA LEU A 67 3.52 1.34 -3.94
C LEU A 67 2.20 1.14 -3.21
N ASP A 68 2.20 1.44 -1.91
CA ASP A 68 0.96 1.46 -1.13
C ASP A 68 0.08 2.63 -1.58
N GLY A 69 -1.23 2.48 -1.43
CA GLY A 69 -2.20 3.55 -1.64
C GLY A 69 -1.84 4.75 -0.78
N SER A 70 -2.06 5.95 -1.33
CA SER A 70 -1.88 7.22 -0.64
C SER A 70 -3.18 7.74 -0.05
N LEU A 71 -3.07 8.34 1.14
CA LEU A 71 -4.12 9.15 1.75
C LEU A 71 -4.45 10.33 0.84
N ARG A 72 -5.61 10.26 0.20
CA ARG A 72 -6.20 11.42 -0.48
C ARG A 72 -6.86 12.31 0.57
N ARG A 73 -6.71 13.63 0.40
CA ARG A 73 -7.40 14.62 1.24
C ARG A 73 -8.92 14.48 1.08
N THR A 74 -9.61 14.73 2.20
CA THR A 74 -11.06 14.76 2.44
C THR A 74 -11.97 14.63 1.22
N GLY A 75 -12.90 13.67 1.29
CA GLY A 75 -13.98 13.53 0.33
C GLY A 75 -13.71 12.57 -0.83
N VAL A 76 -12.78 11.62 -0.70
CA VAL A 76 -12.50 10.58 -1.69
C VAL A 76 -12.30 9.22 -1.00
N SER A 77 -12.65 8.10 -1.66
CA SER A 77 -12.33 6.75 -1.18
C SER A 77 -10.82 6.56 -1.04
N GLY A 78 -10.41 5.62 -0.17
CA GLY A 78 -9.00 5.23 -0.05
C GLY A 78 -8.45 4.79 -1.41
N SER A 79 -7.22 5.16 -1.74
CA SER A 79 -6.64 4.79 -3.03
C SER A 79 -6.12 3.36 -3.03
N ASP A 80 -6.21 2.72 -4.20
CA ASP A 80 -5.73 1.36 -4.39
C ASP A 80 -4.20 1.29 -4.29
N GLY A 81 -3.69 0.17 -3.80
CA GLY A 81 -2.28 -0.17 -3.87
C GLY A 81 -1.90 -0.58 -5.29
N GLN A 82 -0.67 -0.25 -5.69
CA GLN A 82 -0.13 -0.58 -7.00
C GLN A 82 0.24 -2.07 -7.08
N ASN A 83 0.18 -2.63 -8.27
CA ASN A 83 0.71 -3.98 -8.51
C ASN A 83 2.23 -4.02 -8.30
N GLY A 84 2.73 -5.14 -7.80
CA GLY A 84 4.16 -5.46 -7.87
C GLY A 84 4.54 -5.83 -9.31
N SER A 85 5.79 -5.56 -9.67
CA SER A 85 6.32 -5.91 -10.99
C SER A 85 6.77 -7.38 -11.03
N ASN A 86 6.62 -7.99 -12.21
CA ASN A 86 7.26 -9.27 -12.51
C ASN A 86 8.78 -9.07 -12.55
N ILE A 87 9.53 -9.92 -11.87
CA ILE A 87 11.00 -9.87 -11.86
C ILE A 87 11.61 -11.15 -12.40
N GLU A 88 12.53 -11.00 -13.33
CA GLU A 88 13.45 -12.05 -13.76
C GLU A 88 14.86 -11.74 -13.26
N ALA A 89 15.41 -12.66 -12.47
CA ALA A 89 16.71 -12.53 -11.86
C ALA A 89 17.60 -13.72 -12.24
N ASN A 90 18.73 -13.43 -12.88
CA ASN A 90 19.77 -14.40 -13.23
C ASN A 90 21.08 -14.00 -12.54
N MET A 91 21.53 -14.78 -11.56
CA MET A 91 22.70 -14.43 -10.75
C MET A 91 23.57 -15.65 -10.43
N HIS A 92 24.88 -15.50 -10.61
CA HIS A 92 25.87 -16.42 -10.07
C HIS A 92 26.41 -15.91 -8.73
N PHE A 93 26.23 -16.66 -7.65
CA PHE A 93 26.69 -16.26 -6.31
C PHE A 93 28.06 -16.83 -5.98
N GLU A 94 29.01 -15.92 -5.76
CA GLU A 94 30.29 -16.24 -5.14
C GLU A 94 30.15 -16.26 -3.62
N THR A 95 29.37 -15.31 -3.06
CA THR A 95 29.02 -15.29 -1.62
C THR A 95 27.58 -14.82 -1.43
N LEU A 96 26.90 -15.37 -0.41
CA LEU A 96 25.53 -15.00 -0.06
C LEU A 96 25.30 -15.01 1.45
N GLY A 97 25.09 -13.83 2.06
CA GLY A 97 24.57 -13.71 3.41
C GLY A 97 23.08 -14.02 3.44
N SER A 98 22.26 -13.06 3.04
CA SER A 98 20.83 -13.27 2.80
C SER A 98 20.27 -12.25 1.83
N LEU A 99 19.40 -12.70 0.94
CA LEU A 99 18.77 -11.91 -0.10
C LEU A 99 17.25 -12.07 -0.05
N THR A 100 16.53 -10.96 -0.08
CA THR A 100 15.08 -10.94 -0.27
C THR A 100 14.74 -10.38 -1.64
N ILE A 101 13.96 -11.12 -2.44
CA ILE A 101 13.35 -10.64 -3.68
C ILE A 101 11.90 -10.31 -3.35
N ASP A 102 11.52 -9.04 -3.45
CA ASP A 102 10.21 -8.51 -3.03
C ASP A 102 9.44 -7.98 -4.23
N ALA A 103 8.53 -8.79 -4.76
CA ALA A 103 7.62 -8.49 -5.87
C ALA A 103 6.16 -8.36 -5.40
N ARG A 104 5.92 -8.06 -4.12
CA ARG A 104 4.55 -7.96 -3.58
C ARG A 104 3.77 -6.79 -4.18
N GLY A 105 2.44 -6.89 -4.11
CA GLY A 105 1.57 -5.74 -4.34
C GLY A 105 1.65 -4.72 -3.20
N GLY A 106 1.33 -3.47 -3.51
CA GLY A 106 1.09 -2.42 -2.54
C GLY A 106 -0.24 -2.60 -1.82
N ASN A 107 -0.32 -2.17 -0.57
CA ASN A 107 -1.55 -2.22 0.22
C ASN A 107 -2.50 -1.10 -0.23
N GLY A 108 -3.79 -1.35 -0.20
CA GLY A 108 -4.79 -0.29 -0.36
C GLY A 108 -4.85 0.60 0.88
N ASP A 109 -5.20 1.86 0.67
CA ASP A 109 -5.30 2.85 1.74
C ASP A 109 -6.62 2.72 2.52
N THR A 110 -6.63 3.19 3.76
CA THR A 110 -7.82 3.18 4.61
C THR A 110 -8.85 4.20 4.11
N GLY A 111 -10.13 3.84 4.15
CA GLY A 111 -11.22 4.75 3.81
C GLY A 111 -11.39 5.84 4.86
N GLU A 112 -11.87 7.00 4.44
CA GLU A 112 -12.13 8.13 5.34
C GLU A 112 -13.33 7.85 6.27
N ASP A 113 -13.16 8.13 7.56
CA ASP A 113 -14.26 8.08 8.53
C ASP A 113 -15.32 9.13 8.21
N GLY A 114 -16.58 8.77 8.38
CA GLY A 114 -17.71 9.66 8.23
C GLY A 114 -17.69 10.76 9.29
N VAL A 115 -17.98 12.00 8.87
CA VAL A 115 -18.11 13.15 9.77
C VAL A 115 -19.57 13.36 10.19
N THR A 116 -19.77 13.97 11.35
CA THR A 116 -21.09 14.39 11.82
C THR A 116 -21.27 15.86 11.50
N GLU A 117 -22.29 16.21 10.72
CA GLU A 117 -22.59 17.60 10.34
C GLU A 117 -23.89 18.06 11.00
N LEU A 118 -23.88 19.29 11.52
CA LEU A 118 -25.11 19.94 11.97
C LEU A 118 -25.91 20.39 10.74
N VAL A 119 -27.12 19.88 10.59
CA VAL A 119 -28.09 20.30 9.57
C VAL A 119 -29.24 21.01 10.26
N SER A 120 -29.35 22.33 10.06
CA SER A 120 -30.52 23.11 10.45
C SER A 120 -31.63 22.89 9.42
N THR A 121 -32.81 22.47 9.86
CA THR A 121 -34.00 22.43 8.99
C THR A 121 -34.90 23.62 9.31
N THR A 122 -35.30 24.35 8.28
CA THR A 122 -36.35 25.37 8.35
C THR A 122 -37.64 24.72 7.88
N LYS A 123 -38.69 24.76 8.70
CA LYS A 123 -40.06 24.49 8.26
C LYS A 123 -40.81 25.81 8.16
N THR A 124 -41.55 25.94 7.07
CA THR A 124 -42.55 27.00 6.88
C THR A 124 -43.89 26.38 7.24
N ASP A 125 -44.54 26.89 8.29
CA ASP A 125 -45.90 26.49 8.64
C ASP A 125 -46.89 27.08 7.58
N GLY A 126 -48.11 26.54 7.49
CA GLY A 126 -49.12 26.95 6.50
C GLY A 126 -49.61 28.40 6.63
N ASP A 127 -49.20 29.10 7.69
CA ASP A 127 -49.44 30.51 8.00
C ASP A 127 -48.28 31.43 7.60
N GLY A 128 -47.20 30.89 6.99
CA GLY A 128 -46.05 31.65 6.51
C GLY A 128 -44.99 31.97 7.58
N THR A 129 -45.13 31.44 8.80
CA THR A 129 -44.19 31.71 9.90
C THR A 129 -42.96 30.77 9.83
N TYR A 130 -41.75 31.33 9.90
CA TYR A 130 -40.50 30.55 9.90
C TYR A 130 -40.17 30.03 11.31
N LYS A 131 -40.07 28.70 11.48
CA LYS A 131 -39.49 28.12 12.69
C LYS A 131 -38.23 27.35 12.34
N SER A 132 -37.12 27.75 12.96
CA SER A 132 -35.89 26.95 12.96
C SER A 132 -36.12 25.71 13.81
N ALA A 133 -36.04 24.54 13.21
CA ALA A 133 -35.94 23.31 13.98
C ALA A 133 -34.52 23.22 14.58
N ALA A 134 -34.40 22.61 15.76
CA ALA A 134 -33.12 22.33 16.39
C ALA A 134 -32.20 21.59 15.40
N PRO A 135 -30.90 21.91 15.35
CA PRO A 135 -30.01 21.34 14.36
C PRO A 135 -29.87 19.82 14.56
N VAL A 136 -30.15 19.06 13.51
CA VAL A 136 -30.00 17.61 13.51
C VAL A 136 -28.57 17.28 13.13
N ARG A 137 -27.89 16.44 13.91
CA ARG A 137 -26.56 15.94 13.57
C ARG A 137 -26.68 14.79 12.55
N ALA A 138 -26.51 15.09 11.27
CA ALA A 138 -26.46 14.10 10.20
C ALA A 138 -25.08 13.43 10.17
N ALA A 139 -25.05 12.10 10.26
CA ALA A 139 -23.83 11.33 10.08
C ALA A 139 -23.58 11.10 8.59
N LYS A 140 -22.42 11.51 8.08
CA LYS A 140 -21.92 11.03 6.79
C LYS A 140 -21.44 9.60 6.95
N ILE A 141 -21.71 8.78 5.93
CA ILE A 141 -21.23 7.40 5.84
C ILE A 141 -19.71 7.44 5.60
N GLY A 142 -18.98 6.57 6.30
CA GLY A 142 -17.55 6.36 6.05
C GLY A 142 -17.32 5.78 4.65
N ARG A 143 -16.18 6.09 4.04
CA ARG A 143 -15.88 5.69 2.67
C ARG A 143 -15.19 4.33 2.62
N ALA A 144 -15.29 3.65 1.48
CA ALA A 144 -14.56 2.42 1.25
C ALA A 144 -13.04 2.67 1.27
N GLY A 145 -12.29 1.69 1.78
CA GLY A 145 -10.85 1.63 1.61
C GLY A 145 -10.46 1.21 0.19
N GLY A 146 -9.21 1.46 -0.16
CA GLY A 146 -8.62 1.04 -1.42
C GLY A 146 -8.39 -0.47 -1.47
N ARG A 147 -8.34 -1.04 -2.66
CA ARG A 147 -7.96 -2.43 -2.90
C ARG A 147 -6.44 -2.59 -2.79
N GLY A 148 -5.98 -3.77 -2.39
CA GLY A 148 -4.56 -4.10 -2.51
C GLY A 148 -4.19 -4.41 -3.96
N GLY A 149 -2.96 -4.09 -4.36
CA GLY A 149 -2.43 -4.45 -5.67
C GLY A 149 -2.09 -5.94 -5.77
N ASN A 150 -2.03 -6.45 -6.99
CA ASN A 150 -1.57 -7.82 -7.24
C ASN A 150 -0.07 -7.96 -6.99
N GLY A 151 0.37 -9.17 -6.61
CA GLY A 151 1.80 -9.51 -6.61
C GLY A 151 2.31 -9.75 -8.02
N GLY A 152 3.58 -9.47 -8.26
CA GLY A 152 4.28 -9.85 -9.47
C GLY A 152 4.83 -11.28 -9.39
N ASN A 153 5.08 -11.88 -10.55
CA ASN A 153 5.74 -13.18 -10.66
C ASN A 153 7.25 -13.04 -10.48
N VAL A 154 7.88 -14.07 -9.94
CA VAL A 154 9.35 -14.13 -9.77
C VAL A 154 9.90 -15.32 -10.55
N LYS A 155 10.76 -15.04 -11.53
CA LYS A 155 11.61 -16.05 -12.17
C LYS A 155 13.04 -15.86 -11.67
N PHE A 156 13.59 -16.90 -11.06
CA PHE A 156 14.91 -16.84 -10.45
C PHE A 156 15.78 -17.99 -10.94
N THR A 157 16.79 -17.64 -11.72
CA THR A 157 17.83 -18.54 -12.20
C THR A 157 19.11 -18.24 -11.42
N TYR A 158 19.77 -19.27 -10.93
CA TYR A 158 20.98 -19.08 -10.14
C TYR A 158 22.02 -20.16 -10.41
N SER A 159 23.26 -19.82 -10.07
CA SER A 159 24.36 -20.77 -9.88
C SER A 159 25.20 -20.30 -8.69
N THR A 160 26.10 -21.15 -8.20
CA THR A 160 26.89 -20.84 -6.99
C THR A 160 28.28 -21.46 -7.07
N SER A 161 29.26 -20.82 -6.45
CA SER A 161 30.62 -21.37 -6.25
C SER A 161 30.70 -22.32 -5.06
N GLY A 162 29.86 -23.37 -5.08
CA GLY A 162 29.86 -24.43 -4.04
C GLY A 162 29.03 -24.13 -2.77
N LEU A 163 28.15 -23.12 -2.82
CA LEU A 163 27.28 -22.76 -1.70
C LEU A 163 25.96 -23.54 -1.75
N ILE A 164 25.49 -24.03 -0.61
CA ILE A 164 24.12 -24.59 -0.50
C ILE A 164 23.14 -23.46 -0.19
N LEU A 165 22.27 -23.15 -1.15
CA LEU A 165 21.23 -22.15 -0.99
C LEU A 165 20.06 -22.68 -0.14
N ARG A 166 19.48 -21.79 0.66
CA ARG A 166 18.32 -22.09 1.51
C ARG A 166 17.17 -21.17 1.16
N PHE A 167 16.08 -21.74 0.66
CA PHE A 167 14.92 -20.95 0.26
C PHE A 167 13.92 -20.78 1.40
N ASN A 168 13.41 -19.56 1.55
CA ASN A 168 12.35 -19.17 2.49
C ASN A 168 12.64 -19.52 3.96
N GLN A 169 13.92 -19.60 4.34
CA GLN A 169 14.37 -19.78 5.71
C GLN A 169 14.90 -18.46 6.27
N TYR A 170 14.04 -17.76 7.02
CA TYR A 170 14.39 -16.49 7.64
C TYR A 170 15.59 -16.61 8.59
N ARG A 171 16.45 -15.58 8.60
CA ARG A 171 17.60 -15.39 9.51
C ARG A 171 18.76 -16.40 9.39
N LYS A 172 18.82 -17.20 8.33
CA LYS A 172 19.97 -18.08 8.04
C LYS A 172 20.95 -17.45 7.05
N GLN A 173 22.19 -17.93 7.06
CA GLN A 173 23.18 -17.66 6.01
C GLN A 173 22.79 -18.39 4.71
N ASN A 174 23.28 -17.90 3.57
CA ASN A 174 22.98 -18.40 2.23
C ASN A 174 21.47 -18.45 1.94
N ALA A 175 20.69 -17.55 2.54
CA ALA A 175 19.24 -17.58 2.46
C ALA A 175 18.70 -16.70 1.32
N ILE A 176 17.74 -17.24 0.58
CA ILE A 176 16.97 -16.49 -0.42
C ILE A 176 15.50 -16.53 -0.01
N ILE A 177 14.89 -15.36 0.10
CA ILE A 177 13.49 -15.18 0.47
C ILE A 177 12.78 -14.56 -0.73
N ILE A 178 11.69 -15.20 -1.18
CA ILE A 178 10.89 -14.69 -2.29
C ILE A 178 9.52 -14.26 -1.76
N LEU A 179 9.17 -12.99 -1.96
CA LEU A 179 7.90 -12.42 -1.55
C LEU A 179 7.11 -11.98 -2.79
N GLN A 180 5.98 -12.65 -3.07
CA GLN A 180 5.17 -12.42 -4.29
C GLN A 180 3.66 -12.34 -4.02
N LYS A 181 3.27 -12.02 -2.78
CA LYS A 181 1.85 -11.90 -2.39
C LYS A 181 1.24 -10.58 -2.88
N GLY A 182 -0.05 -10.60 -3.21
CA GLY A 182 -0.84 -9.37 -3.33
C GLY A 182 -0.86 -8.55 -2.04
N GLY A 183 -1.04 -7.25 -2.19
CA GLY A 183 -1.24 -6.32 -1.08
C GLY A 183 -2.56 -6.58 -0.36
N THR A 184 -2.68 -6.07 0.86
CA THR A 184 -3.93 -6.13 1.61
C THR A 184 -4.83 -4.96 1.23
N GLY A 185 -6.14 -5.20 1.12
CA GLY A 185 -7.11 -4.11 1.02
C GLY A 185 -7.10 -3.24 2.27
N GLY A 186 -7.32 -1.94 2.07
CA GLY A 186 -7.49 -0.98 3.13
C GLY A 186 -8.81 -1.19 3.87
N LYS A 187 -8.83 -0.80 5.14
CA LYS A 187 -10.05 -0.90 5.96
C LYS A 187 -11.06 0.16 5.49
N PRO A 188 -12.36 -0.15 5.48
CA PRO A 188 -13.37 0.88 5.28
C PRO A 188 -13.33 1.88 6.45
N GLY A 189 -13.66 3.13 6.15
CA GLY A 189 -13.88 4.16 7.15
C GLY A 189 -15.13 3.85 7.98
N ARG A 190 -15.12 4.30 9.24
CA ARG A 190 -16.24 4.17 10.17
C ARG A 190 -17.35 5.12 9.79
N TYR A 191 -18.59 4.77 10.14
CA TYR A 191 -19.71 5.70 10.05
C TYR A 191 -19.54 6.85 11.05
N GLY A 192 -19.98 8.05 10.67
CA GLY A 192 -20.14 9.14 11.62
C GLY A 192 -21.11 8.74 12.74
N LYS A 193 -20.84 9.19 13.97
CA LYS A 193 -21.72 8.91 15.11
C LYS A 193 -22.84 9.94 15.20
N ILE A 194 -24.09 9.50 15.17
CA ILE A 194 -25.22 10.36 15.53
C ILE A 194 -25.19 10.54 17.05
N THR A 195 -25.22 11.79 17.53
CA THR A 195 -25.35 12.11 18.96
C THR A 195 -26.63 12.93 19.15
N GLY A 196 -27.63 12.33 19.81
CA GLY A 196 -28.94 12.89 20.10
C GLY A 196 -29.67 12.03 21.14
N GLN A 197 -30.67 12.61 21.82
CA GLN A 197 -31.23 12.09 23.09
C GLN A 197 -31.84 10.67 23.01
N ASP A 198 -32.09 10.14 21.81
CA ASP A 198 -32.63 8.78 21.58
C ASP A 198 -31.90 7.96 20.49
N GLY A 199 -30.67 8.33 20.11
CA GLY A 199 -29.98 7.73 18.97
C GLY A 199 -29.47 6.30 19.22
N LYS A 200 -30.25 5.27 18.84
CA LYS A 200 -29.68 3.98 18.40
C LYS A 200 -29.11 4.17 16.99
N ASP A 201 -27.90 3.69 16.78
CA ASP A 201 -27.17 3.78 15.51
C ASP A 201 -28.08 3.40 14.31
N GLY A 202 -28.25 4.32 13.36
CA GLY A 202 -28.78 4.00 12.03
C GLY A 202 -30.24 4.36 11.70
N GLU A 203 -31.06 4.87 12.61
CA GLU A 203 -32.40 5.40 12.25
C GLU A 203 -32.43 6.93 12.27
N VAL A 204 -32.71 7.54 11.12
CA VAL A 204 -33.11 8.95 11.05
C VAL A 204 -34.55 9.05 11.55
N LYS A 205 -34.73 9.24 12.87
CA LYS A 205 -36.03 9.65 13.42
C LYS A 205 -36.13 11.16 13.41
N LEU A 206 -37.07 11.68 12.63
CA LEU A 206 -37.52 13.07 12.71
C LEU A 206 -38.18 13.27 14.08
N VAL A 207 -37.46 13.84 15.03
CA VAL A 207 -38.04 14.23 16.32
C VAL A 207 -38.78 15.55 16.11
N ASN A 208 -40.11 15.49 15.98
CA ASN A 208 -40.97 16.66 16.05
C ASN A 208 -40.99 17.15 17.51
N MET A 209 -40.05 18.04 17.89
CA MET A 209 -40.18 18.79 19.14
C MET A 209 -41.05 20.02 18.87
N ASN A 210 -42.36 19.83 18.85
CA ASN A 210 -43.36 20.88 19.11
C ASN A 210 -44.73 20.22 19.30
N LEU A 211 -45.00 19.76 20.51
CA LEU A 211 -46.36 19.63 21.03
C LEU A 211 -46.45 20.45 22.31
N PRO A 212 -46.97 21.68 22.28
CA PRO A 212 -47.49 22.31 23.47
C PRO A 212 -48.89 21.76 23.76
N GLY A 213 -48.97 20.93 24.80
CA GLY A 213 -49.98 21.03 25.85
C GLY A 213 -51.41 20.66 25.49
N ASN A 214 -51.82 19.47 25.97
CA ASN A 214 -53.12 19.31 26.60
C ASN A 214 -53.47 20.55 27.45
N LYS A 215 -54.59 21.19 27.14
CA LYS A 215 -55.40 21.86 28.15
C LYS A 215 -56.82 21.31 28.04
N THR A 216 -57.11 20.41 28.97
CA THR A 216 -58.45 20.26 29.54
C THR A 216 -58.91 21.60 30.10
N GLU A 217 -60.00 22.11 29.55
CA GLU A 217 -61.15 22.70 30.26
C GLU A 217 -62.34 22.74 29.30
#